data_AF-A0A965QFB9-F1
#
_entry.id   AF-A0A965QFB9-F1
#
_cell.length_a   1.000
_cell.length_b   1.000
_cell.length_c   1.000
_cell.angle_alpha   90.00
_cell.angle_beta   90.00
_cell.angle_gamma   90.00
#
_symmetry.space_group_name_H-M   'P 1'
#
loop_
_entity.id
_entity.type
_entity.pdbx_description
1 polymer ?
#
loop_
_entity_poly.entity_id
_entity_poly.type
_entity_poly.pdbx_seq_one_letter_code
_entity_poly.pdbx_strand_id
1 'polypeptide(L)'
;LNTEITSRFQKLETIGQGRTVLYFIWDEPAYVVGKNTFIDAMISKIGFTNVCKADRYPALADLKNIHPDFVFLSSEPFPFSENHSKKFQELFPSSKVILVDGEMFSWYGSRMLLASDYFKSFLK
;
A
#
# COMPACT_ATOMS: atom_id res chain seq x y z
N LEU A 1 13.56 21.64 1.38
CA LEU A 1 12.79 20.45 1.84
C LEU A 1 11.69 20.04 0.85
N ASN A 2 10.66 20.85 0.58
CA ASN A 2 9.56 20.46 -0.32
C ASN A 2 10.00 20.15 -1.77
N THR A 3 10.95 20.92 -2.32
CA THR A 3 11.51 20.67 -3.67
C THR A 3 12.29 19.35 -3.73
N GLU A 4 13.00 19.01 -2.66
CA GLU A 4 13.77 17.76 -2.58
C GLU A 4 12.84 16.55 -2.47
N ILE A 5 11.80 16.62 -1.62
CA ILE A 5 10.77 15.59 -1.51
C ILE A 5 10.12 15.37 -2.88
N THR A 6 9.72 16.44 -3.56
CA THR A 6 9.07 16.34 -4.88
C THR A 6 9.98 15.65 -5.91
N SER A 7 11.25 16.05 -5.99
CA SER A 7 12.24 15.46 -6.91
C SER A 7 12.52 13.98 -6.62
N ARG A 8 12.61 13.59 -5.34
CA ARG A 8 12.82 12.17 -4.97
C ARG A 8 11.62 11.31 -5.35
N PHE A 9 10.40 11.77 -5.10
CA PHE A 9 9.19 11.01 -5.40
C PHE A 9 8.88 10.93 -6.89
N GLN A 10 9.30 11.91 -7.70
CA GLN A 10 9.13 11.82 -9.15
C GLN A 10 9.82 10.59 -9.75
N LYS A 11 10.93 10.13 -9.14
CA LYS A 11 11.63 8.89 -9.54
C LYS A 11 10.99 7.61 -9.02
N LEU A 12 9.99 7.71 -8.14
CA LEU A 12 9.29 6.57 -7.53
C LEU A 12 8.01 6.20 -8.29
N GLU A 13 7.51 7.08 -9.15
CA GLU A 13 6.29 6.85 -9.94
C GLU A 13 6.41 5.63 -10.87
N THR A 14 7.62 5.13 -11.12
CA THR A 14 7.86 3.92 -11.92
C THR A 14 7.82 2.62 -11.12
N ILE A 15 7.78 2.66 -9.78
CA ILE A 15 7.82 1.44 -8.94
C ILE A 15 6.58 0.58 -9.19
N GLY A 16 5.41 1.19 -9.07
CA GLY A 16 4.13 0.52 -9.23
C GLY A 16 3.53 0.64 -10.63
N GLN A 17 4.26 1.20 -11.59
CA GLN A 17 3.67 1.62 -12.88
C GLN A 17 2.98 0.44 -13.58
N GLY A 18 1.70 0.64 -13.91
CA GLY A 18 0.85 -0.37 -14.56
C GLY A 18 0.43 -1.53 -13.67
N ARG A 19 0.72 -1.48 -12.37
CA ARG A 19 0.38 -2.51 -11.39
C ARG A 19 -0.64 -1.98 -10.39
N THR A 20 -1.51 -2.88 -9.97
CA THR A 20 -2.60 -2.63 -9.06
C THR A 20 -2.31 -3.18 -7.67
N VAL A 21 -2.82 -2.52 -6.63
CA VAL A 21 -2.60 -2.93 -5.24
C VAL A 21 -3.88 -2.86 -4.43
N LEU A 22 -4.04 -3.82 -3.50
CA LEU A 22 -4.98 -3.75 -2.40
C LEU A 22 -4.19 -3.67 -1.09
N TYR A 23 -4.41 -2.63 -0.30
CA TYR A 23 -3.63 -2.37 0.92
C TYR A 23 -4.50 -2.66 2.14
N PHE A 24 -4.06 -3.55 3.03
CA PHE A 24 -4.74 -3.92 4.27
C PHE A 24 -4.17 -3.19 5.48
N ILE A 25 -5.08 -2.77 6.37
CA ILE A 25 -4.75 -2.06 7.62
C ILE A 25 -5.21 -2.81 8.88
N TRP A 26 -6.05 -3.84 8.74
CA TRP A 26 -6.58 -4.63 9.85
C TRP A 26 -6.91 -6.05 9.40
N ASP A 27 -6.72 -7.04 10.28
CA ASP A 27 -7.16 -8.43 10.08
C ASP A 27 -8.29 -8.74 11.09
N GLU A 28 -9.43 -9.20 10.57
CA GLU A 28 -10.63 -9.65 11.33
C GLU A 28 -11.50 -8.56 12.01
N PRO A 29 -12.55 -8.06 11.33
CA PRO A 29 -12.78 -8.22 9.89
C PRO A 29 -11.68 -7.50 9.11
N ALA A 30 -11.35 -8.03 7.93
CA ALA A 30 -10.28 -7.45 7.13
C ALA A 30 -10.70 -6.07 6.59
N TYR A 31 -9.92 -5.03 6.90
CA TYR A 31 -10.14 -3.67 6.40
C TYR A 31 -9.03 -3.25 5.46
N VAL A 32 -9.42 -2.56 4.38
CA VAL A 32 -8.50 -2.10 3.33
C VAL A 32 -8.49 -0.58 3.22
N VAL A 33 -7.49 -0.05 2.55
CA VAL A 33 -7.39 1.37 2.21
C VAL A 33 -8.20 1.65 0.96
N GLY A 34 -9.23 2.49 1.12
CA GLY A 34 -9.99 3.10 0.06
C GLY A 34 -9.53 4.51 -0.31
N LYS A 35 -10.33 5.16 -1.14
CA LYS A 35 -10.13 6.53 -1.62
C LYS A 35 -10.24 7.55 -0.50
N ASN A 36 -9.79 8.77 -0.77
CA ASN A 36 -9.84 9.88 0.18
C ASN A 36 -9.08 9.58 1.49
N THR A 37 -7.95 8.87 1.38
CA THR A 37 -7.00 8.60 2.46
C THR A 37 -5.60 9.08 2.06
N PHE A 38 -4.76 9.38 3.04
CA PHE A 38 -3.36 9.72 2.77
C PHE A 38 -2.60 8.54 2.16
N ILE A 39 -2.88 7.31 2.60
CA ILE A 39 -2.25 6.10 2.08
C ILE A 39 -2.60 5.91 0.59
N ASP A 40 -3.85 6.16 0.16
CA ASP A 40 -4.24 6.10 -1.26
C ASP A 40 -3.48 7.13 -2.12
N ALA A 41 -3.27 8.34 -1.59
CA ALA A 41 -2.44 9.34 -2.25
C ALA A 41 -0.97 8.89 -2.37
N MET A 42 -0.43 8.26 -1.32
CA MET A 42 0.95 7.73 -1.32
C MET A 42 1.12 6.56 -2.28
N ILE A 43 0.17 5.61 -2.30
CA ILE A 43 0.12 4.50 -3.26
C ILE A 43 0.18 5.04 -4.70
N SER A 44 -0.63 6.05 -5.00
CA SER A 44 -0.65 6.69 -6.32
C SER A 44 0.67 7.39 -6.63
N LYS A 45 1.29 8.01 -5.61
CA LYS A 45 2.55 8.75 -5.78
C LYS A 45 3.75 7.83 -6.09
N ILE A 46 3.71 6.57 -5.67
CA ILE A 46 4.71 5.56 -6.02
C ILE A 46 4.30 4.72 -7.25
N GLY A 47 3.29 5.17 -8.01
CA GLY A 47 2.93 4.62 -9.31
C GLY A 47 1.94 3.46 -9.31
N PHE A 48 1.54 2.95 -8.15
CA PHE A 48 0.55 1.88 -8.06
C PHE A 48 -0.88 2.43 -8.24
N THR A 49 -1.76 1.59 -8.77
CA THR A 49 -3.21 1.87 -8.81
C THR A 49 -3.92 1.13 -7.68
N ASN A 50 -4.50 1.86 -6.73
CA ASN A 50 -5.34 1.23 -5.69
C ASN A 50 -6.64 0.67 -6.31
N VAL A 51 -6.87 -0.64 -6.19
CA VAL A 51 -8.07 -1.32 -6.71
C VAL A 51 -9.33 -0.99 -5.92
N CYS A 52 -9.20 -0.59 -4.66
CA CYS A 52 -10.34 -0.22 -3.84
C CYS A 52 -10.86 1.17 -4.25
N LYS A 53 -12.07 1.19 -4.80
CA LYS A 53 -12.75 2.42 -5.24
C LYS A 53 -13.67 3.04 -4.19
N ALA A 54 -14.00 2.30 -3.14
CA ALA A 54 -14.79 2.81 -2.02
C ALA A 54 -13.98 3.78 -1.17
N ASP A 55 -14.66 4.62 -0.41
CA ASP A 55 -14.05 5.66 0.42
C ASP A 55 -13.51 5.12 1.75
N ARG A 56 -12.45 5.76 2.25
CA ARG A 56 -11.88 5.57 3.58
C ARG A 56 -11.36 4.15 3.81
N TYR A 57 -12.02 3.38 4.67
CA TYR A 57 -11.53 2.08 5.10
C TYR A 57 -12.68 1.06 5.07
N PRO A 58 -13.11 0.59 3.88
CA PRO A 58 -14.19 -0.38 3.78
C PRO A 58 -13.72 -1.76 4.25
N ALA A 59 -14.66 -2.57 4.72
CA ALA A 59 -14.40 -3.98 4.96
C ALA A 59 -14.20 -4.70 3.63
N LEU A 60 -13.28 -5.66 3.58
CA LEU A 60 -13.02 -6.46 2.38
C LEU A 60 -14.30 -7.18 1.90
N ALA A 61 -15.13 -7.64 2.84
CA ALA A 61 -16.37 -8.34 2.55
C ALA A 61 -17.39 -7.51 1.76
N ASP A 62 -17.30 -6.18 1.81
CA ASP A 62 -18.18 -5.27 1.05
C ASP A 62 -17.70 -5.06 -0.39
N LEU A 63 -16.49 -5.50 -0.72
CA LEU A 63 -15.89 -5.35 -2.03
C LEU A 63 -16.14 -6.59 -2.89
N LYS A 64 -16.43 -6.38 -4.17
CA LYS A 64 -16.69 -7.45 -5.15
C LYS A 64 -15.70 -7.37 -6.31
N ASN A 65 -15.32 -8.54 -6.82
CA ASN A 65 -14.49 -8.68 -8.03
C ASN A 65 -13.15 -7.91 -7.93
N ILE A 66 -12.45 -8.07 -6.81
CA ILE A 66 -11.15 -7.44 -6.58
C ILE A 66 -10.02 -8.41 -6.94
N HIS A 67 -9.20 -8.02 -7.91
CA HIS A 67 -8.08 -8.82 -8.43
C HIS A 67 -6.82 -7.94 -8.55
N PRO A 68 -6.12 -7.67 -7.44
CA PRO A 68 -4.93 -6.83 -7.48
C PRO A 68 -3.70 -7.62 -7.93
N ASP A 69 -2.72 -6.94 -8.50
CA ASP A 69 -1.40 -7.53 -8.75
C ASP A 69 -0.63 -7.72 -7.43
N PHE A 70 -0.85 -6.83 -6.46
CA PHE A 70 -0.18 -6.82 -5.16
C PHE A 70 -1.18 -6.73 -3.99
N VAL A 71 -0.86 -7.41 -2.91
CA VAL A 71 -1.52 -7.25 -1.62
C VAL A 71 -0.49 -6.73 -0.63
N PHE A 72 -0.71 -5.52 -0.12
CA PHE A 72 0.15 -4.93 0.90
C PHE A 72 -0.48 -5.13 2.27
N LEU A 73 0.30 -5.68 3.20
CA LEU A 73 -0.09 -5.93 4.58
C LEU A 73 0.73 -4.99 5.47
N SER A 74 0.09 -3.97 6.03
CA SER A 74 0.76 -2.92 6.80
C SER A 74 1.36 -3.42 8.11
N SER A 75 2.44 -2.81 8.61
CA SER A 75 2.88 -3.04 9.99
C SER A 75 1.99 -2.34 11.03
N GLU A 76 1.24 -1.31 10.62
CA GLU A 76 0.34 -0.52 11.46
C GLU A 76 -0.94 -0.10 10.72
N PRO A 77 -2.09 0.02 11.40
CA PRO A 77 -2.30 -0.11 12.85
C PRO A 77 -2.33 -1.57 13.35
N PHE A 78 -2.51 -2.55 12.46
CA PHE A 78 -2.42 -3.97 12.80
C PHE A 78 -1.06 -4.54 12.39
N PRO A 79 -0.33 -5.23 13.29
CA PRO A 79 0.98 -5.80 12.99
C PRO A 79 0.84 -7.11 12.22
N PHE A 80 0.63 -7.01 10.91
CA PHE A 80 0.62 -8.18 10.04
C PHE A 80 1.96 -8.93 10.14
N SER A 81 1.91 -10.25 9.96
CA SER A 81 3.04 -11.17 10.17
C SER A 81 3.10 -12.18 9.02
N GLU A 82 4.18 -12.96 8.96
CA GLU A 82 4.35 -13.99 7.93
C GLU A 82 3.22 -15.02 7.89
N ASN A 83 2.60 -15.32 9.04
CA ASN A 83 1.44 -16.21 9.08
C ASN A 83 0.23 -15.58 8.39
N HIS A 84 0.02 -14.28 8.58
CA HIS A 84 -1.01 -13.54 7.86
C HIS A 84 -0.67 -13.47 6.36
N SER A 85 0.60 -13.24 5.99
CA SER A 85 1.01 -13.26 4.57
C SER A 85 0.59 -14.55 3.88
N LYS A 86 0.76 -15.71 4.52
CA LYS A 86 0.31 -17.01 3.99
C LYS A 86 -1.22 -17.08 3.84
N LYS A 87 -1.97 -16.69 4.88
CA LYS A 87 -3.45 -16.61 4.85
C LYS A 87 -3.93 -15.73 3.68
N PHE A 88 -3.35 -14.56 3.51
CA PHE A 88 -3.72 -13.63 2.44
C PHE A 88 -3.24 -14.10 1.06
N GLN A 89 -2.15 -14.89 0.99
CA GLN A 89 -1.70 -15.50 -0.26
C GLN A 89 -2.67 -16.58 -0.74
N GLU A 90 -3.28 -17.34 0.18
CA GLU A 90 -4.36 -18.28 -0.15
C GLU A 90 -5.63 -17.56 -0.63
N LEU A 91 -5.96 -16.41 -0.02
CA LEU A 91 -7.12 -15.59 -0.40
C LEU A 91 -6.92 -14.88 -1.75
N PHE A 92 -5.68 -14.49 -2.07
CA PHE A 92 -5.30 -13.80 -3.31
C PHE A 92 -4.20 -14.59 -4.05
N PRO A 93 -4.51 -15.77 -4.61
CA PRO A 93 -3.51 -16.71 -5.11
C PRO A 93 -2.71 -16.20 -6.32
N SER A 94 -3.27 -15.27 -7.08
CA SER A 94 -2.61 -14.65 -8.24
C SER A 94 -1.83 -13.37 -7.90
N SER A 95 -2.00 -12.84 -6.69
CA SER A 95 -1.36 -11.60 -6.25
C SER A 95 -0.03 -11.89 -5.55
N LYS A 96 0.90 -10.93 -5.60
CA LYS A 96 2.09 -10.95 -4.74
C LYS A 96 1.76 -10.30 -3.39
N VAL A 97 1.82 -11.08 -2.31
CA VAL A 97 1.58 -10.59 -0.95
C VAL A 97 2.89 -10.09 -0.33
N ILE A 98 2.90 -8.88 0.23
CA ILE A 98 4.08 -8.23 0.78
C ILE A 98 3.74 -7.54 2.11
N LEU A 99 4.56 -7.76 3.14
CA LEU A 99 4.54 -6.96 4.36
C LEU A 99 5.21 -5.61 4.11
N VAL A 100 4.54 -4.52 4.46
CA VAL A 100 5.03 -3.17 4.24
C VAL A 100 5.05 -2.36 5.54
N ASP A 101 5.99 -1.43 5.64
CA ASP A 101 6.08 -0.52 6.77
C ASP A 101 5.01 0.57 6.65
N GLY A 102 3.99 0.51 7.52
CA GLY A 102 2.87 1.43 7.55
C GLY A 102 3.25 2.88 7.84
N GLU A 103 4.34 3.12 8.58
CA GLU A 103 4.84 4.46 8.86
C GLU A 103 5.27 5.17 7.56
N MET A 104 5.86 4.42 6.63
CA MET A 104 6.32 4.95 5.34
C MET A 104 5.17 5.37 4.42
N PHE A 105 3.96 4.84 4.65
CA PHE A 105 2.74 5.19 3.90
C PHE A 105 1.85 6.21 4.60
N SER A 106 2.05 6.48 5.90
CA SER A 106 1.11 7.25 6.72
C SER A 106 1.64 8.57 7.26
N TRP A 107 2.94 8.87 7.10
CA TRP A 107 3.58 10.06 7.67
C TRP A 107 3.96 11.14 6.65
N TYR A 108 3.92 12.39 7.11
CA TYR A 108 4.23 13.59 6.34
C TYR A 108 5.50 14.30 6.83
N GLY A 109 6.00 15.25 6.03
CA GLY A 109 7.12 16.11 6.41
C GLY A 109 8.50 15.50 6.14
N SER A 110 9.47 15.73 7.03
CA SER A 110 10.87 15.28 6.83
C SER A 110 11.01 13.77 6.68
N ARG A 111 10.11 12.99 7.30
CA ARG A 111 10.08 11.52 7.17
C ARG A 111 9.73 11.02 5.77
N MET A 112 9.17 11.87 4.90
CA MET A 112 8.96 11.53 3.49
C MET A 112 10.29 11.26 2.76
N LEU A 113 11.41 11.85 3.21
CA LEU A 113 12.73 11.52 2.66
C LEU A 113 13.10 10.06 2.96
N LEU A 114 12.81 9.57 4.17
CA LEU A 114 13.02 8.18 4.56
C LEU A 114 12.10 7.23 3.79
N ALA A 115 10.82 7.59 3.67
CA ALA A 115 9.86 6.83 2.86
C ALA A 115 10.33 6.72 1.41
N SER A 116 10.92 7.78 0.85
CA SER A 116 11.45 7.74 -0.52
C SER A 116 12.59 6.73 -0.69
N ASP A 117 13.46 6.60 0.31
CA ASP A 117 14.57 5.65 0.25
C ASP A 117 14.09 4.22 0.54
N TYR A 118 13.10 4.05 1.42
CA TYR A 118 12.40 2.78 1.63
C TYR A 118 11.76 2.28 0.33
N PHE A 119 10.99 3.11 -0.37
CA PHE A 119 10.32 2.68 -1.60
C PHE A 119 11.29 2.34 -2.73
N LYS A 120 12.47 2.98 -2.81
CA LYS A 120 13.50 2.54 -3.77
C LYS A 120 13.94 1.10 -3.56
N SER A 121 13.81 0.54 -2.35
CA SER A 121 14.10 -0.88 -2.13
C SER A 121 13.14 -1.79 -2.89
N PHE A 122 11.95 -1.33 -3.27
CA PHE A 122 10.98 -2.10 -4.06
C PHE A 122 11.41 -2.25 -5.54
N LEU A 123 12.40 -1.46 -6.00
CA LEU A 123 12.98 -1.54 -7.35
C LEU A 123 14.09 -2.59 -7.48
N LYS A 124 14.53 -3.19 -6.36
CA LYS A 124 15.57 -4.24 -6.35
C LYS A 124 14.92 -5.61 -6.43
#